data_AF-A0A383DFE2-F1
#
_entry.id   AF-A0A383DFE2-F1
#
_cell.length_a   1.000
_cell.length_b   1.000
_cell.length_c   1.000
_cell.angle_alpha   90.00
_cell.angle_beta   90.00
_cell.angle_gamma   90.00
#
_symmetry.space_group_name_H-M   'P 1'
#
loop_
_entity.id
_entity.type
_entity.pdbx_description
1 polymer ?
#
loop_
_entity_poly.entity_id
_entity_poly.type
_entity_poly.pdbx_seq_one_letter_code
_entity_poly.pdbx_strand_id
1 'polypeptide(L)' 'MFENKNVLITGGTGMIGSHLVQLLSDKANVRIVSH' A
#
# COMPACT_ATOMS: atom_id res chain seq x y z
N MET A 1 4.90 8.98 10.20
CA MET A 1 5.94 8.88 9.15
C MET A 1 5.36 8.81 7.73
N PHE A 2 4.30 8.01 7.50
CA PHE A 2 3.66 7.90 6.17
C PHE A 2 2.43 8.79 5.94
N GLU A 3 2.04 9.55 6.97
CA GLU A 3 0.92 10.50 6.92
C GLU A 3 1.07 11.47 5.74
N ASN A 4 0.01 11.55 4.93
CA ASN A 4 -0.06 12.38 3.72
C ASN A 4 1.04 12.11 2.67
N LYS A 5 1.63 10.91 2.66
CA LYS A 5 2.55 10.48 1.59
C LYS A 5 1.79 9.73 0.49
N ASN A 6 2.31 9.84 -0.74
CA ASN A 6 1.90 8.99 -1.84
C ASN A 6 2.80 7.74 -1.84
N VAL A 7 2.20 6.56 -1.79
CA VAL A 7 2.93 5.28 -1.71
C VAL A 7 2.48 4.38 -2.87
N LEU A 8 3.46 3.91 -3.65
CA LEU A 8 3.24 2.91 -4.69
C LEU A 8 3.64 1.53 -4.15
N ILE A 9 2.71 0.58 -4.19
CA ILE A 9 2.96 -0.80 -3.76
C ILE A 9 2.85 -1.73 -4.97
N THR A 10 3.98 -2.34 -5.34
CA THR A 10 4.03 -3.41 -6.33
C THR A 10 3.80 -4.77 -5.67
N GLY A 11 3.04 -5.67 -6.30
CA GLY A 11 2.71 -6.97 -5.69
C GLY A 11 1.81 -6.85 -4.46
N GLY A 12 1.06 -5.75 -4.35
CA GLY A 12 0.17 -5.45 -3.22
C GLY A 12 -1.01 -6.42 -3.06
N THR A 13 -1.21 -7.34 -4.00
CA THR A 13 -2.22 -8.41 -3.94
C THR A 13 -1.67 -9.73 -3.37
N GLY A 14 -0.35 -9.86 -3.21
CA GLY A 14 0.28 -11.06 -2.65
C GLY A 14 0.06 -11.19 -1.14
N MET A 15 0.44 -12.35 -0.59
CA MET A 15 0.21 -12.72 0.82
C MET A 15 0.64 -11.65 1.82
N ILE A 16 1.78 -11.00 1.60
CA ILE A 16 2.28 -9.92 2.48
C ILE A 16 1.78 -8.54 2.02
N GLY A 17 1.70 -8.34 0.71
CA GLY A 17 1.33 -7.06 0.11
C GLY A 17 -0.07 -6.61 0.51
N SER A 18 -1.02 -7.54 0.61
CA SER A 18 -2.42 -7.25 0.98
C SER A 18 -2.52 -6.67 2.40
N HIS A 19 -1.79 -7.23 3.36
CA HIS A 19 -1.73 -6.74 4.72
C HIS A 19 -1.00 -5.39 4.83
N LEU A 20 0.06 -5.19 4.05
CA LEU A 20 0.77 -3.91 4.00
C LEU A 20 -0.12 -2.79 3.43
N VAL A 21 -0.89 -3.09 2.38
CA VAL A 21 -1.89 -2.16 1.82
C VAL A 21 -2.87 -1.76 2.91
N GLN A 22 -3.48 -2.72 3.61
CA GLN A 22 -4.44 -2.42 4.69
C GLN A 22 -3.85 -1.54 5.78
N LEU A 23 -2.62 -1.81 6.22
CA LEU A 23 -1.95 -1.01 7.25
C LEU A 23 -1.68 0.44 6.83
N LEU A 24 -1.50 0.68 5.53
CA LEU A 24 -1.14 1.98 4.97
C LEU A 24 -2.34 2.74 4.39
N SER A 25 -3.44 2.09 4.07
CA SER A 25 -4.64 2.70 3.46
C SER A 25 -5.20 3.87 4.27
N ASP A 26 -5.15 3.80 5.60
CA ASP A 26 -5.68 4.85 6.48
C ASP A 26 -4.65 5.94 6.80
N LYS A 27 -3.40 5.76 6.37
CA LYS A 27 -2.27 6.63 6.73
C LYS A 27 -1.65 7.31 5.53
N ALA A 28 -1.87 6.82 4.32
CA ALA A 28 -1.22 7.29 3.11
C ALA A 28 -2.16 7.17 1.91
N ASN A 29 -1.86 7.93 0.86
CA ASN A 29 -2.50 7.75 -0.43
C ASN A 29 -1.82 6.59 -1.17
N VAL A 30 -2.41 5.40 -1.02
CA VAL A 30 -1.84 4.14 -1.54
C VAL A 30 -2.34 3.88 -2.96
N ARG A 31 -1.40 3.59 -3.86
CA ARG A 31 -1.68 3.03 -5.19
C ARG A 31 -1.06 1.65 -5.31
N ILE A 32 -1.83 0.70 -5.80
CA ILE A 32 -1.39 -0.68 -6.02
C ILE A 32 -1.16 -0.89 -7.51
N VAL A 33 -0.07 -1.58 -7.84
CA VAL A 33 0.18 -2.12 -9.18
C VAL A 33 0.54 -3.60 -9.05
N SER A 34 -0.19 -4.43 -9.77
CA SER A 34 0.06 -5.87 -9.87
C SER A 34 0.00 -6.27 -11.34
N HIS A 35 0.96 -7.07 -11.78
CA HIS A 35 0.96 -7.72 -13.08
C HIS A 35 0.12 -8.99 -13.07
#